data_AF-A0AAU9UVG4-F1
#
_entry.id   AF-A0AAU9UVG4-F1
#
_cell.length_a   1.000
_cell.length_b   1.000
_cell.length_c   1.000
_cell.angle_alpha   90.00
_cell.angle_beta   90.00
_cell.angle_gamma   90.00
#
_symmetry.space_group_name_H-M   'P 1'
#
loop_
_entity.id
_entity.type
_entity.pdbx_description
1 polymer ?
#
loop_
_entity_poly.entity_id
_entity_poly.type
_entity_poly.pdbx_seq_one_letter_code
_entity_poly.pdbx_strand_id
1 'polypeptide(L)'
;MLCLKTLISTYYLIIVYEINETNLEPISSRTVQSVVTAYQPASIPNSANPKEEEKDTSKHLEELSKKKERIFRTASSGAEAREVRETREAREACEARERRPGALPPPALPAPGEYYDVYVAMAANPWNFVVQPINTRHTLQTMMATLQVECPKIPESEAPTKPAAGELYTAYYDKDDSWYRVVIASAVSAEMVSVYFCDFGDLALLAARALRPVPAAAPLARSLPPQAVKARLYDVKPLHQDWTVEDCIRFQDLCVEQEFVSVCKEVGKDPLNPTEPLLTLDLIDTSTDEDIYINKQLVTEDRARLASAS
;
A
#
# COMPACT_ATOMS: atom_id res chain seq x y z
N MET A 1 -17.28 11.38 8.16
CA MET A 1 -17.15 9.91 7.99
C MET A 1 -15.71 9.55 7.65
N LEU A 2 -14.76 10.19 8.35
CA LEU A 2 -13.35 9.78 8.43
C LEU A 2 -13.26 8.66 9.48
N CYS A 3 -12.23 7.82 9.40
CA CYS A 3 -11.89 6.74 10.34
C CYS A 3 -12.40 5.33 9.94
N LEU A 4 -11.63 4.65 9.07
CA LEU A 4 -11.31 3.21 9.17
C LEU A 4 -10.24 2.75 8.17
N LYS A 5 -9.96 3.53 7.10
CA LYS A 5 -9.02 3.13 6.04
C LYS A 5 -7.54 3.11 6.50
N THR A 6 -7.13 4.01 7.39
CA THR A 6 -5.71 4.20 7.76
C THR A 6 -5.19 3.19 8.80
N LEU A 7 -6.03 2.67 9.71
CA LEU A 7 -5.58 1.74 10.77
C LEU A 7 -5.37 0.30 10.27
N ILE A 8 -5.90 -0.06 9.10
CA ILE A 8 -5.78 -1.43 8.58
C ILE A 8 -4.44 -1.62 7.85
N SER A 9 -3.88 -0.58 7.21
CA SER A 9 -2.68 -0.73 6.37
C SER A 9 -1.39 -0.98 7.15
N THR A 10 -1.24 -0.45 8.37
CA THR A 10 -0.02 -0.67 9.19
C THR A 10 -0.10 -1.99 9.97
N TYR A 11 -1.30 -2.39 10.41
CA TYR A 11 -1.49 -3.67 11.10
C TYR A 11 -1.44 -4.88 10.16
N TYR A 12 -1.88 -4.76 8.90
CA TYR A 12 -1.79 -5.88 7.94
C TYR A 12 -0.35 -6.24 7.56
N LEU A 13 0.56 -5.26 7.50
CA LEU A 13 1.96 -5.55 7.19
C LEU A 13 2.63 -6.35 8.31
N ILE A 14 2.27 -6.12 9.59
CA ILE A 14 2.81 -6.88 10.73
C ILE A 14 2.25 -8.31 10.74
N ILE A 15 0.96 -8.49 10.48
CA ILE A 15 0.31 -9.82 10.51
C ILE A 15 0.87 -10.76 9.42
N VAL A 16 1.24 -10.24 8.23
CA VAL A 16 1.79 -11.09 7.16
C VAL A 16 3.20 -11.61 7.48
N TYR A 17 4.01 -10.88 8.27
CA TYR A 17 5.34 -11.34 8.67
C TYR A 17 5.34 -12.27 9.89
N GLU A 18 4.36 -12.15 10.79
CA GLU A 18 4.30 -12.96 12.02
C GLU A 18 3.77 -14.38 11.79
N ILE A 19 3.05 -14.63 10.68
CA ILE A 19 2.47 -15.95 10.35
C ILE A 19 3.50 -16.95 9.79
N ASN A 20 4.75 -16.55 9.53
CA ASN A 20 5.73 -17.40 8.84
C ASN A 20 6.72 -18.16 9.74
N GLU A 21 6.55 -18.15 11.06
CA GLU A 21 7.28 -19.08 11.93
C GLU A 21 6.35 -19.77 12.93
N THR A 22 6.35 -21.11 12.85
CA THR A 22 5.79 -22.12 13.77
C THR A 22 4.41 -22.72 13.41
N ASN A 23 4.48 -24.04 13.18
CA ASN A 23 3.48 -25.09 13.03
C ASN A 23 1.98 -24.78 13.23
N LEU A 24 1.24 -25.20 12.22
CA LEU A 24 -0.21 -25.26 12.07
C LEU A 24 -0.87 -26.26 13.05
N GLU A 25 -1.95 -25.83 13.71
CA GLU A 25 -3.11 -26.68 13.99
C GLU A 25 -4.43 -25.93 13.68
N PRO A 26 -5.48 -26.63 13.20
CA PRO A 26 -6.72 -25.99 12.72
C PRO A 26 -7.65 -25.62 13.89
N ILE A 27 -7.85 -24.33 14.14
CA ILE A 27 -8.82 -23.87 15.14
C ILE A 27 -10.23 -23.86 14.51
N SER A 28 -11.14 -24.67 15.06
CA SER A 28 -12.52 -24.80 14.59
C SER A 28 -13.36 -23.51 14.80
N SER A 29 -14.42 -23.37 14.00
CA SER A 29 -15.27 -22.17 13.83
C SER A 29 -16.09 -21.69 15.06
N ARG A 30 -15.73 -22.08 16.29
CA ARG A 30 -16.37 -21.63 17.53
C ARG A 30 -15.55 -20.66 18.40
N THR A 31 -14.30 -20.36 18.06
CA THR A 31 -13.46 -19.45 18.87
C THR A 31 -13.43 -18.00 18.36
N VAL A 32 -13.89 -17.72 17.13
CA VAL A 32 -13.95 -16.35 16.58
C VAL A 32 -15.12 -15.54 17.17
N GLN A 33 -16.12 -16.20 17.78
CA GLN A 33 -17.29 -15.55 18.36
C GLN A 33 -17.05 -14.99 19.78
N SER A 34 -15.96 -15.34 20.47
CA SER A 34 -15.72 -14.88 21.86
C SER A 34 -14.91 -13.58 21.97
N VAL A 35 -14.29 -13.10 20.90
CA VAL A 35 -13.53 -11.82 20.92
C VAL A 35 -14.42 -10.62 20.60
N VAL A 36 -15.64 -10.85 20.10
CA VAL A 36 -16.57 -9.78 19.65
C VAL A 36 -17.64 -9.43 20.70
N THR A 37 -17.70 -10.11 21.85
CA THR A 37 -18.71 -9.79 22.88
C THR A 37 -18.11 -9.60 24.28
N ALA A 38 -17.33 -8.53 24.47
CA ALA A 38 -17.02 -8.00 25.80
C ALA A 38 -16.64 -6.51 25.74
N TYR A 39 -17.58 -5.66 25.34
CA TYR A 39 -17.56 -4.24 25.68
C TYR A 39 -18.94 -3.83 26.19
N GLN A 40 -19.19 -4.12 27.47
CA GLN A 40 -20.09 -3.32 28.29
C GLN A 40 -19.22 -2.67 29.38
N PRO A 41 -19.39 -1.37 29.66
CA PRO A 41 -18.57 -0.69 30.66
C PRO A 41 -19.01 -1.14 32.06
N ALA A 42 -18.20 -1.96 32.71
CA ALA A 42 -18.34 -2.26 34.13
C ALA A 42 -17.35 -1.41 34.93
N SER A 43 -17.88 -0.75 35.94
CA SER A 43 -17.23 0.09 36.95
C SER A 43 -16.01 -0.55 37.63
N ILE A 44 -14.97 0.25 37.81
CA ILE A 44 -13.68 -0.07 38.44
C ILE A 44 -13.85 -0.42 39.93
N PRO A 45 -13.22 -1.50 40.42
CA PRO A 45 -12.66 -1.54 41.76
C PRO A 45 -11.12 -1.59 41.74
N ASN A 46 -10.52 -0.75 42.59
CA ASN A 46 -9.10 -0.63 42.86
C ASN A 46 -8.43 -1.97 43.25
N SER A 47 -7.26 -2.26 42.66
CA SER A 47 -5.98 -2.52 43.35
C SER A 47 -5.08 -3.49 42.57
N ALA A 48 -4.05 -2.96 41.88
CA ALA A 48 -2.78 -3.64 41.61
C ALA A 48 -1.73 -2.61 41.14
N ASN A 49 -0.47 -2.80 41.52
CA ASN A 49 0.61 -1.80 41.53
C ASN A 49 1.29 -1.64 40.14
N PRO A 50 1.44 -0.43 39.54
CA PRO A 50 1.84 -0.27 38.13
C PRO A 50 3.34 -0.43 37.80
N LYS A 51 4.21 -0.67 38.77
CA LYS A 51 5.67 -0.47 38.60
C LYS A 51 6.47 -1.69 38.13
N GLU A 52 5.86 -2.87 38.06
CA GLU A 52 6.57 -4.11 37.67
C GLU A 52 6.39 -4.47 36.18
N GLU A 53 5.24 -4.14 35.56
CA GLU A 53 4.97 -4.43 34.13
C GLU A 53 5.73 -3.50 33.17
N GLU A 54 5.98 -2.24 33.56
CA GLU A 54 6.67 -1.24 32.74
C GLU A 54 8.18 -1.54 32.58
N LYS A 55 8.76 -2.26 33.55
CA LYS A 55 10.19 -2.60 33.57
C LYS A 55 10.51 -3.85 32.74
N ASP A 56 9.54 -4.75 32.59
CA ASP A 56 9.69 -5.99 31.83
C ASP A 56 9.51 -5.74 30.32
N THR A 57 8.54 -4.90 29.95
CA THR A 57 8.31 -4.44 28.58
C THR A 57 9.49 -3.62 28.04
N SER A 58 10.06 -2.71 28.84
CA SER A 58 11.23 -1.91 28.46
C SER A 58 12.47 -2.77 28.18
N LYS A 59 12.72 -3.81 28.97
CA LYS A 59 13.83 -4.74 28.74
C LYS A 59 13.62 -5.58 27.47
N HIS A 60 12.40 -6.04 27.24
CA HIS A 60 12.06 -6.83 26.06
C HIS A 60 12.23 -6.03 24.75
N LEU A 61 11.81 -4.76 24.74
CA LEU A 61 12.00 -3.83 23.62
C LEU A 61 13.48 -3.55 23.34
N GLU A 62 14.31 -3.47 24.38
CA GLU A 62 15.75 -3.25 24.20
C GLU A 62 16.49 -4.51 23.70
N GLU A 63 16.04 -5.70 24.10
CA GLU A 63 16.54 -6.97 23.55
C GLU A 63 16.14 -7.15 22.08
N LEU A 64 14.92 -6.76 21.69
CA LEU A 64 14.47 -6.74 20.30
C LEU A 64 15.28 -5.77 19.43
N SER A 65 15.61 -4.59 19.97
CA SER A 65 16.47 -3.60 19.31
C SER A 65 17.90 -4.13 19.09
N LYS A 66 18.50 -4.74 20.11
CA LYS A 66 19.84 -5.36 20.02
C LYS A 66 19.86 -6.56 19.07
N LYS A 67 18.77 -7.32 19.00
CA LYS A 67 18.60 -8.43 18.04
C LYS A 67 18.48 -7.90 16.60
N LYS A 68 17.73 -6.80 16.39
CA LYS A 68 17.60 -6.10 15.09
C LYS A 68 18.96 -5.58 14.59
N GLU A 69 19.78 -4.98 15.44
CA GLU A 69 21.12 -4.49 15.07
C GLU A 69 22.12 -5.61 14.74
N ARG A 70 21.99 -6.79 15.37
CA ARG A 70 22.86 -7.93 15.08
C ARG A 70 22.56 -8.53 13.72
N ILE A 71 21.28 -8.64 13.38
CA ILE A 71 20.81 -9.12 12.06
C ILE A 71 21.29 -8.16 10.96
N PHE A 72 21.24 -6.84 11.21
CA PHE A 72 21.70 -5.83 10.27
C PHE A 72 23.21 -5.88 9.98
N ARG A 73 24.05 -6.10 11.02
CA ARG A 73 25.52 -6.19 10.85
C ARG A 73 25.99 -7.43 10.10
N THR A 74 25.32 -8.58 10.27
CA THR A 74 25.69 -9.82 9.56
C THR A 74 25.32 -9.79 8.08
N ALA A 75 24.36 -8.95 7.67
CA ALA A 75 24.00 -8.77 6.26
C ALA A 75 25.05 -7.98 5.44
N SER A 76 25.90 -7.18 6.10
CA SER A 76 26.84 -6.27 5.42
C SER A 76 28.12 -6.94 4.89
N SER A 77 28.49 -8.15 5.35
CA SER A 77 29.76 -8.78 4.97
C SER A 77 29.68 -9.78 3.80
N GLY A 78 28.52 -9.86 3.12
CA GLY A 78 28.31 -10.72 1.95
C GLY A 78 27.47 -10.08 0.83
N ALA A 79 27.30 -8.76 0.87
CA ALA A 79 26.31 -8.03 0.08
C ALA A 79 26.62 -7.99 -1.43
N GLU A 80 27.87 -7.76 -1.84
CA GLU A 80 28.17 -7.41 -3.24
C GLU A 80 27.93 -8.55 -4.26
N ALA A 81 28.26 -9.80 -3.94
CA ALA A 81 28.05 -10.92 -4.87
C ALA A 81 26.60 -11.45 -4.87
N ARG A 82 25.88 -11.26 -3.75
CA ARG A 82 24.49 -11.69 -3.56
C ARG A 82 23.51 -10.70 -4.19
N GLU A 83 23.78 -9.40 -4.07
CA GLU A 83 23.01 -8.32 -4.69
C GLU A 83 23.03 -8.39 -6.22
N VAL A 84 24.17 -8.74 -6.83
CA VAL A 84 24.28 -8.90 -8.30
C VAL A 84 23.48 -10.11 -8.81
N ARG A 85 23.37 -11.18 -8.03
CA ARG A 85 22.61 -12.38 -8.42
C ARG A 85 21.11 -12.23 -8.18
N GLU A 86 20.72 -11.66 -7.04
CA GLU A 86 19.31 -11.34 -6.71
C GLU A 86 18.74 -10.30 -7.68
N THR A 87 19.54 -9.31 -8.13
CA THR A 87 19.10 -8.35 -9.16
C THR A 87 18.94 -8.98 -10.54
N ARG A 88 19.72 -10.00 -10.91
CA ARG A 88 19.54 -10.73 -12.19
C ARG A 88 18.30 -11.61 -12.15
N GLU A 89 18.10 -12.37 -11.07
CA GLU A 89 16.93 -13.23 -10.87
C GLU A 89 15.63 -12.38 -10.79
N ALA A 90 15.66 -11.22 -10.12
CA ALA A 90 14.53 -10.30 -10.07
C ALA A 90 14.23 -9.64 -11.44
N ARG A 91 15.26 -9.31 -12.24
CA ARG A 91 15.09 -8.80 -13.61
C ARG A 91 14.48 -9.86 -14.54
N GLU A 92 15.00 -11.08 -14.49
CA GLU A 92 14.46 -12.22 -15.27
C GLU A 92 12.99 -12.51 -14.88
N ALA A 93 12.65 -12.43 -13.59
CA ALA A 93 11.28 -12.59 -13.11
C ALA A 93 10.35 -11.45 -13.55
N CYS A 94 10.84 -10.21 -13.56
CA CYS A 94 10.08 -9.04 -14.02
C CYS A 94 9.80 -9.11 -15.52
N GLU A 95 10.81 -9.41 -16.32
CA GLU A 95 10.68 -9.58 -17.77
C GLU A 95 9.80 -10.78 -18.14
N ALA A 96 9.87 -11.88 -17.38
CA ALA A 96 8.98 -13.02 -17.58
C ALA A 96 7.52 -12.66 -17.23
N ARG A 97 7.29 -11.78 -16.26
CA ARG A 97 5.96 -11.30 -15.86
C ARG A 97 5.34 -10.39 -16.91
N GLU A 98 6.13 -9.54 -17.57
CA GLU A 98 5.70 -8.68 -18.67
C GLU A 98 5.35 -9.44 -19.96
N ARG A 99 5.97 -10.62 -20.19
CA ARG A 99 5.74 -11.47 -21.36
C ARG A 99 4.52 -12.40 -21.25
N ARG A 100 3.79 -12.40 -20.13
CA ARG A 100 2.62 -13.27 -19.95
C ARG A 100 1.40 -12.76 -20.75
N PRO A 101 0.70 -13.63 -21.51
CA PRO A 101 -0.57 -13.26 -22.13
C PRO A 101 -1.55 -12.75 -21.08
N GLY A 102 -2.04 -11.52 -21.23
CA GLY A 102 -2.98 -10.89 -20.29
C GLY A 102 -2.35 -10.00 -19.21
N ALA A 103 -1.04 -9.75 -19.24
CA ALA A 103 -0.40 -8.74 -18.40
C ALA A 103 -0.87 -7.33 -18.78
N LEU A 104 -1.06 -6.47 -17.77
CA LEU A 104 -1.35 -5.05 -17.98
C LEU A 104 -0.13 -4.32 -18.54
N PRO A 105 -0.32 -3.28 -19.38
CA PRO A 105 0.78 -2.44 -19.80
C PRO A 105 1.39 -1.70 -18.60
N PRO A 106 2.71 -1.43 -18.61
CA PRO A 106 3.37 -0.72 -17.53
C PRO A 106 2.86 0.74 -17.44
N PRO A 107 2.86 1.34 -16.24
CA PRO A 107 2.51 2.75 -16.08
C PRO A 107 3.51 3.64 -16.84
N ALA A 108 3.02 4.68 -17.49
CA ALA A 108 3.86 5.72 -18.07
C ALA A 108 4.36 6.64 -16.95
N LEU A 109 5.67 6.60 -16.70
CA LEU A 109 6.30 7.39 -15.64
C LEU A 109 6.97 8.65 -16.23
N PRO A 110 6.95 9.78 -15.50
CA PRO A 110 7.62 11.01 -15.92
C PRO A 110 9.15 10.85 -15.83
N ALA A 111 9.89 11.55 -16.70
CA ALA A 111 11.33 11.67 -16.52
C ALA A 111 11.67 12.60 -15.33
N PRO A 112 12.83 12.41 -14.66
CA PRO A 112 13.29 13.38 -13.67
C PRO A 112 13.38 14.80 -14.25
N GLY A 113 12.80 15.77 -13.55
CA GLY A 113 12.66 17.16 -13.95
C GLY A 113 11.33 17.50 -14.64
N GLU A 114 10.55 16.51 -15.07
CA GLU A 114 9.27 16.75 -15.74
C GLU A 114 8.12 16.96 -14.75
N TYR A 115 7.12 17.71 -15.22
CA TYR A 115 5.85 17.84 -14.53
C TYR A 115 5.04 16.55 -14.62
N TYR A 116 4.33 16.26 -13.54
CA TYR A 116 3.47 15.10 -13.42
C TYR A 116 2.28 15.46 -12.54
N ASP A 117 1.19 15.92 -13.17
CA ASP A 117 -0.01 16.29 -12.43
C ASP A 117 -0.65 15.02 -11.84
N VAL A 118 -0.91 15.06 -10.54
CA VAL A 118 -1.30 13.88 -9.77
C VAL A 118 -2.50 14.14 -8.88
N TYR A 119 -3.31 13.11 -8.69
CA TYR A 119 -4.25 12.99 -7.60
C TYR A 119 -3.70 12.04 -6.55
N VAL A 120 -3.72 12.41 -5.27
CA VAL A 120 -3.27 11.53 -4.20
C VAL A 120 -4.44 10.66 -3.74
N ALA A 121 -4.42 9.39 -4.14
CA ALA A 121 -5.47 8.42 -3.82
C ALA A 121 -5.41 7.95 -2.36
N MET A 122 -4.19 7.82 -1.83
CA MET A 122 -3.94 7.34 -0.47
C MET A 122 -2.65 7.92 0.07
N ALA A 123 -2.57 8.13 1.38
CA ALA A 123 -1.33 8.49 2.05
C ALA A 123 -1.22 7.78 3.40
N ALA A 124 -0.10 7.09 3.63
CA ALA A 124 0.25 6.56 4.95
C ALA A 124 1.12 7.57 5.71
N ASN A 125 2.11 8.15 5.04
CA ASN A 125 3.00 9.19 5.55
C ASN A 125 3.70 9.93 4.38
N PRO A 126 4.46 11.01 4.63
CA PRO A 126 5.14 11.75 3.57
C PRO A 126 6.11 10.94 2.71
N TRP A 127 6.59 9.77 3.17
CA TRP A 127 7.44 8.87 2.38
C TRP A 127 6.72 7.68 1.75
N ASN A 128 5.42 7.53 2.01
CA ASN A 128 4.62 6.43 1.50
C ASN A 128 3.20 6.90 1.22
N PHE A 129 2.96 7.25 -0.03
CA PHE A 129 1.63 7.57 -0.55
C PHE A 129 1.48 7.06 -1.98
N VAL A 130 0.25 7.07 -2.48
CA VAL A 130 -0.11 6.57 -3.79
C VAL A 130 -0.75 7.70 -4.59
N VAL A 131 -0.22 7.90 -5.79
CA VAL A 131 -0.72 8.88 -6.75
C VAL A 131 -1.36 8.21 -7.95
N GLN A 132 -2.31 8.92 -8.56
CA GLN A 132 -2.90 8.62 -9.85
C GLN A 132 -2.61 9.77 -10.82
N PRO A 133 -2.16 9.51 -12.05
CA PRO A 133 -1.95 10.55 -13.05
C PRO A 133 -3.27 11.25 -13.42
N ILE A 134 -3.28 12.59 -13.43
CA ILE A 134 -4.47 13.38 -13.76
C ILE A 134 -4.90 13.18 -15.22
N ASN A 135 -3.93 13.08 -16.14
CA ASN A 135 -4.22 12.94 -17.57
C ASN A 135 -5.00 11.66 -17.94
N THR A 136 -4.98 10.63 -17.09
CA THR A 136 -5.71 9.36 -17.29
C THR A 136 -6.88 9.17 -16.33
N ARG A 137 -7.16 10.14 -15.45
CA ARG A 137 -8.23 10.08 -14.43
C ARG A 137 -9.62 9.87 -15.05
N HIS A 138 -9.96 10.59 -16.11
CA HIS A 138 -11.23 10.40 -16.82
C HIS A 138 -11.32 8.99 -17.45
N THR A 139 -10.22 8.47 -17.98
CA THR A 139 -10.16 7.11 -18.55
C THR A 139 -10.36 6.04 -17.47
N LEU A 140 -9.76 6.23 -16.29
CA LEU A 140 -9.99 5.39 -15.12
C LEU A 140 -11.46 5.41 -14.69
N GLN A 141 -12.06 6.59 -14.57
CA GLN A 141 -13.48 6.74 -14.21
C GLN A 141 -14.40 6.05 -15.23
N THR A 142 -14.13 6.20 -16.52
CA THR A 142 -14.88 5.55 -17.60
C THR A 142 -14.80 4.02 -17.51
N MET A 143 -13.58 3.50 -17.27
CA MET A 143 -13.37 2.08 -17.04
C MET A 143 -14.15 1.59 -15.81
N MET A 144 -14.02 2.28 -14.66
CA MET A 144 -14.72 1.92 -13.43
C MET A 144 -16.24 1.91 -13.59
N ALA A 145 -16.81 2.91 -14.26
CA ALA A 145 -18.25 2.95 -14.56
C ALA A 145 -18.69 1.75 -15.42
N THR A 146 -17.86 1.36 -16.39
CA THR A 146 -18.11 0.16 -17.21
C THR A 146 -18.09 -1.11 -16.35
N LEU A 147 -17.14 -1.24 -15.42
CA LEU A 147 -17.09 -2.38 -14.51
C LEU A 147 -18.34 -2.49 -13.63
N GLN A 148 -18.89 -1.37 -13.15
CA GLN A 148 -20.13 -1.39 -12.35
C GLN A 148 -21.32 -1.96 -13.13
N VAL A 149 -21.34 -1.78 -14.45
CA VAL A 149 -22.43 -2.25 -15.30
C VAL A 149 -22.19 -3.69 -15.76
N GLU A 150 -20.95 -4.03 -16.16
CA GLU A 150 -20.66 -5.30 -16.83
C GLU A 150 -20.33 -6.44 -15.86
N CYS A 151 -19.64 -6.19 -14.76
CA CYS A 151 -19.25 -7.25 -13.82
C CYS A 151 -20.43 -7.96 -13.14
N PRO A 152 -21.53 -7.28 -12.73
CA PRO A 152 -22.69 -7.96 -12.16
C PRO A 152 -23.37 -8.96 -13.10
N LYS A 153 -23.17 -8.83 -14.43
CA LYS A 153 -23.73 -9.75 -15.42
C LYS A 153 -22.97 -11.09 -15.46
N ILE A 154 -21.78 -11.15 -14.89
CA ILE A 154 -20.92 -12.33 -14.88
C ILE A 154 -21.24 -13.15 -13.62
N PRO A 155 -21.68 -14.42 -13.75
CA PRO A 155 -22.01 -15.26 -12.61
C PRO A 155 -20.77 -15.68 -11.81
N GLU A 156 -20.99 -16.04 -10.55
CA GLU A 156 -19.95 -16.55 -9.65
C GLU A 156 -19.29 -17.85 -10.15
N SER A 157 -20.00 -18.63 -10.94
CA SER A 157 -19.47 -19.86 -11.56
C SER A 157 -18.30 -19.59 -12.52
N GLU A 158 -18.10 -18.35 -12.97
CA GLU A 158 -16.95 -17.95 -13.79
C GLU A 158 -15.75 -17.47 -12.97
N ALA A 159 -15.82 -17.53 -11.63
CA ALA A 159 -14.68 -17.26 -10.77
C ALA A 159 -13.49 -18.20 -11.06
N PRO A 160 -12.24 -17.76 -10.83
CA PRO A 160 -11.07 -18.57 -11.09
C PRO A 160 -11.01 -19.78 -10.16
N THR A 161 -10.75 -20.96 -10.73
CA THR A 161 -10.56 -22.21 -9.97
C THR A 161 -9.12 -22.38 -9.45
N LYS A 162 -8.15 -21.72 -10.10
CA LYS A 162 -6.73 -21.75 -9.75
C LYS A 162 -6.10 -20.36 -9.92
N PRO A 163 -6.51 -19.37 -9.09
CA PRO A 163 -5.95 -18.03 -9.16
C PRO A 163 -4.43 -18.05 -8.96
N ALA A 164 -3.69 -17.34 -9.82
CA ALA A 164 -2.25 -17.24 -9.74
C ALA A 164 -1.74 -15.80 -9.61
N ALA A 165 -0.58 -15.63 -8.97
CA ALA A 165 0.02 -14.32 -8.75
C ALA A 165 0.33 -13.61 -10.09
N GLY A 166 -0.06 -12.33 -10.16
CA GLY A 166 0.05 -11.48 -11.33
C GLY A 166 -1.10 -11.58 -12.32
N GLU A 167 -2.09 -12.45 -12.11
CA GLU A 167 -3.27 -12.51 -12.96
C GLU A 167 -4.23 -11.34 -12.71
N LEU A 168 -4.88 -10.89 -13.78
CA LEU A 168 -5.80 -9.76 -13.80
C LEU A 168 -7.26 -10.23 -13.70
N TYR A 169 -7.98 -9.70 -12.73
CA TYR A 169 -9.41 -9.95 -12.53
C TYR A 169 -10.14 -8.64 -12.20
N THR A 170 -11.44 -8.77 -11.99
CA THR A 170 -12.24 -7.78 -11.28
C THR A 170 -12.76 -8.37 -9.98
N ALA A 171 -12.99 -7.53 -8.98
CA ALA A 171 -13.48 -7.96 -7.67
C ALA A 171 -14.60 -7.04 -7.21
N TYR A 172 -15.61 -7.62 -6.57
CA TYR A 172 -16.59 -6.87 -5.81
C TYR A 172 -16.00 -6.56 -4.43
N TYR A 173 -16.01 -5.29 -4.05
CA TYR A 173 -15.64 -4.85 -2.71
C TYR A 173 -16.91 -4.52 -1.93
N ASP A 174 -17.18 -5.31 -0.91
CA ASP A 174 -18.42 -5.27 -0.12
C ASP A 174 -18.52 -4.04 0.79
N LYS A 175 -17.40 -3.37 1.09
CA LYS A 175 -17.41 -2.21 1.99
C LYS A 175 -17.96 -0.94 1.35
N ASP A 176 -17.90 -0.83 0.02
CA ASP A 176 -18.41 0.33 -0.73
C ASP A 176 -19.27 -0.08 -1.94
N ASP A 177 -19.72 -1.34 -1.95
CA ASP A 177 -20.62 -1.92 -2.95
C ASP A 177 -20.17 -1.67 -4.41
N SER A 178 -18.86 -1.70 -4.64
CA SER A 178 -18.27 -1.31 -5.93
C SER A 178 -17.37 -2.39 -6.52
N TRP A 179 -17.35 -2.45 -7.85
CA TRP A 179 -16.47 -3.33 -8.63
C TRP A 179 -15.16 -2.65 -8.99
N TYR A 180 -14.06 -3.38 -8.85
CA TYR A 180 -12.72 -2.87 -9.11
C TYR A 180 -11.92 -3.79 -10.01
N ARG A 181 -10.95 -3.21 -10.71
CA ARG A 181 -9.87 -3.97 -11.35
C ARG A 181 -8.83 -4.34 -10.30
N VAL A 182 -8.43 -5.61 -10.28
CA VAL A 182 -7.47 -6.12 -9.31
C VAL A 182 -6.45 -7.05 -9.95
N VAL A 183 -5.25 -7.08 -9.38
CA VAL A 183 -4.21 -8.06 -9.71
C VAL A 183 -4.02 -8.98 -8.52
N ILE A 184 -3.95 -10.29 -8.74
CA ILE A 184 -3.69 -11.23 -7.66
C ILE A 184 -2.26 -11.03 -7.17
N ALA A 185 -2.10 -10.65 -5.90
CA ALA A 185 -0.79 -10.52 -5.26
C ALA A 185 -0.25 -11.91 -4.88
N SER A 186 -1.10 -12.72 -4.25
CA SER A 186 -0.78 -14.12 -3.91
C SER A 186 -2.03 -14.95 -3.67
N ALA A 187 -1.92 -16.27 -3.90
CA ALA A 187 -2.91 -17.23 -3.41
C ALA A 187 -2.58 -17.57 -1.96
N VAL A 188 -3.51 -17.32 -1.04
CA VAL A 188 -3.33 -17.59 0.40
C VAL A 188 -3.83 -19.00 0.72
N SER A 189 -4.90 -19.43 0.07
CA SER A 189 -5.41 -20.80 0.11
C SER A 189 -6.15 -21.12 -1.19
N ALA A 190 -6.80 -22.29 -1.28
CA ALA A 190 -7.66 -22.64 -2.40
C ALA A 190 -8.89 -21.71 -2.54
N GLU A 191 -9.33 -21.09 -1.44
CA GLU A 191 -10.54 -20.27 -1.40
C GLU A 191 -10.27 -18.78 -1.20
N MET A 192 -9.07 -18.40 -0.75
CA MET A 192 -8.72 -17.03 -0.40
C MET A 192 -7.50 -16.55 -1.17
N VAL A 193 -7.57 -15.31 -1.64
CA VAL A 193 -6.53 -14.64 -2.42
C VAL A 193 -6.25 -13.27 -1.83
N SER A 194 -4.97 -12.90 -1.79
CA SER A 194 -4.57 -11.51 -1.60
C SER A 194 -4.59 -10.83 -2.95
N VAL A 195 -5.31 -9.71 -3.05
CA VAL A 195 -5.44 -8.92 -4.27
C VAL A 195 -4.91 -7.52 -4.05
N TYR A 196 -4.32 -6.96 -5.09
CA TYR A 196 -3.90 -5.58 -5.18
C TYR A 196 -4.89 -4.80 -6.05
N PHE A 197 -5.50 -3.77 -5.48
CA PHE A 197 -6.30 -2.79 -6.21
C PHE A 197 -5.34 -1.92 -7.01
N CYS A 198 -4.98 -2.38 -8.20
CA CYS A 198 -3.88 -1.81 -8.99
C CYS A 198 -4.11 -0.37 -9.48
N ASP A 199 -5.30 0.16 -9.27
CA ASP A 199 -5.65 1.55 -9.55
C ASP A 199 -5.67 2.44 -8.30
N PHE A 200 -5.68 1.86 -7.09
CA PHE A 200 -5.82 2.59 -5.82
C PHE A 200 -4.65 2.40 -4.84
N GLY A 201 -3.92 1.28 -4.94
CA GLY A 201 -2.75 1.00 -4.12
C GLY A 201 -3.01 0.13 -2.89
N ASP A 202 -4.26 -0.23 -2.65
CA ASP A 202 -4.67 -1.08 -1.53
C ASP A 202 -4.43 -2.57 -1.77
N LEU A 203 -4.13 -3.30 -0.69
CA LEU A 203 -4.19 -4.76 -0.64
C LEU A 203 -5.42 -5.20 0.16
N ALA A 204 -6.10 -6.25 -0.29
CA ALA A 204 -7.15 -6.89 0.49
C ALA A 204 -7.12 -8.41 0.34
N LEU A 205 -7.64 -9.09 1.36
CA LEU A 205 -7.88 -10.52 1.34
C LEU A 205 -9.33 -10.78 0.94
N LEU A 206 -9.54 -11.43 -0.20
CA LEU A 206 -10.87 -11.72 -0.74
C LEU A 206 -11.05 -13.23 -0.96
N ALA A 207 -12.29 -13.69 -0.95
CA ALA A 207 -12.62 -15.02 -1.42
C ALA A 207 -12.40 -15.09 -2.94
N ALA A 208 -11.79 -16.17 -3.45
CA ALA A 208 -11.56 -16.37 -4.87
C ALA A 208 -12.88 -16.31 -5.68
N ARG A 209 -13.99 -16.76 -5.08
CA ARG A 209 -15.34 -16.68 -5.66
C ARG A 209 -15.87 -15.24 -5.82
N ALA A 210 -15.30 -14.25 -5.14
CA ALA A 210 -15.66 -12.85 -5.31
C ALA A 210 -15.03 -12.23 -6.59
N LEU A 211 -14.09 -12.94 -7.22
CA LEU A 211 -13.48 -12.49 -8.47
C LEU A 211 -14.37 -12.79 -9.67
N ARG A 212 -14.28 -11.94 -10.69
CA ARG A 212 -14.80 -12.17 -12.04
C ARG A 212 -13.70 -11.94 -13.07
N PRO A 213 -13.67 -12.70 -14.17
CA PRO A 213 -12.82 -12.37 -15.30
C PRO A 213 -13.13 -10.96 -15.79
N VAL A 214 -12.13 -10.26 -16.35
CA VAL A 214 -12.36 -8.93 -16.92
C VAL A 214 -13.34 -9.05 -18.11
N PRO A 215 -14.51 -8.37 -18.07
CA PRO A 215 -15.53 -8.46 -19.11
C PRO A 215 -14.97 -8.08 -20.49
N ALA A 216 -15.39 -8.79 -21.54
CA ALA A 216 -15.03 -8.45 -22.92
C ALA A 216 -15.55 -7.05 -23.33
N ALA A 217 -16.67 -6.61 -22.74
CA ALA A 217 -17.25 -5.28 -22.92
C ALA A 217 -16.49 -4.17 -22.17
N ALA A 218 -15.46 -4.48 -21.40
CA ALA A 218 -14.63 -3.53 -20.65
C ALA A 218 -13.17 -3.51 -21.16
N PRO A 219 -12.90 -3.16 -22.42
CA PRO A 219 -11.54 -3.24 -23.00
C PRO A 219 -10.51 -2.37 -22.27
N LEU A 220 -10.93 -1.22 -21.73
CA LEU A 220 -10.07 -0.34 -20.95
C LEU A 220 -9.47 -1.03 -19.72
N ALA A 221 -10.16 -2.00 -19.13
CA ALA A 221 -9.64 -2.72 -17.97
C ALA A 221 -8.41 -3.58 -18.32
N ARG A 222 -8.17 -3.87 -19.61
CA ARG A 222 -6.97 -4.58 -20.09
C ARG A 222 -5.92 -3.65 -20.69
N SER A 223 -6.32 -2.50 -21.24
CA SER A 223 -5.43 -1.62 -22.00
C SER A 223 -4.96 -0.37 -21.23
N LEU A 224 -5.69 0.07 -20.20
CA LEU A 224 -5.24 1.15 -19.32
C LEU A 224 -4.14 0.61 -18.39
N PRO A 225 -2.97 1.24 -18.27
CA PRO A 225 -1.98 0.84 -17.26
C PRO A 225 -2.56 0.90 -15.84
N PRO A 226 -1.99 0.19 -14.85
CA PRO A 226 -2.29 0.39 -13.43
C PRO A 226 -2.18 1.88 -13.08
N GLN A 227 -3.17 2.42 -12.38
CA GLN A 227 -3.22 3.84 -12.05
C GLN A 227 -2.60 4.17 -10.68
N ALA A 228 -2.39 3.18 -9.81
CA ALA A 228 -1.71 3.38 -8.55
C ALA A 228 -0.19 3.38 -8.75
N VAL A 229 0.44 4.54 -8.53
CA VAL A 229 1.89 4.68 -8.53
C VAL A 229 2.35 5.11 -7.14
N LYS A 230 3.28 4.37 -6.54
CA LYS A 230 3.84 4.70 -5.23
C LYS A 230 4.74 5.93 -5.34
N ALA A 231 4.67 6.79 -4.33
CA ALA A 231 5.43 8.01 -4.25
C ALA A 231 5.89 8.34 -2.83
N ARG A 232 6.93 9.17 -2.76
CA ARG A 232 7.45 9.82 -1.57
C ARG A 232 7.67 11.31 -1.84
N LEU A 233 7.56 12.12 -0.80
CA LEU A 233 7.67 13.56 -0.88
C LEU A 233 9.15 13.95 -0.96
N TYR A 234 9.46 14.86 -1.87
CA TYR A 234 10.81 15.35 -2.10
C TYR A 234 11.27 16.27 -0.98
N ASP A 235 12.57 16.16 -0.68
CA ASP A 235 13.31 17.05 0.21
C ASP A 235 12.71 17.21 1.60
N VAL A 236 12.21 16.11 2.17
CA VAL A 236 11.62 16.13 3.51
C VAL A 236 12.14 14.95 4.36
N LYS A 237 12.43 15.22 5.64
CA LYS A 237 12.75 14.23 6.67
C LYS A 237 11.94 14.51 7.94
N PRO A 238 11.57 13.47 8.71
CA PRO A 238 10.99 13.66 10.03
C PRO A 238 11.99 14.39 10.95
N LEU A 239 11.47 15.08 11.96
CA LEU A 239 12.28 15.78 12.96
C LEU A 239 13.08 14.81 13.84
N HIS A 240 12.56 13.61 14.06
CA HIS A 240 13.19 12.57 14.87
C HIS A 240 13.57 11.35 14.01
N GLN A 241 13.38 10.14 14.54
CA GLN A 241 13.73 8.90 13.85
C GLN A 241 12.72 8.53 12.74
N ASP A 242 11.44 8.84 12.94
CA ASP A 242 10.34 8.47 12.05
C ASP A 242 9.21 9.52 12.10
N TRP A 243 8.24 9.42 11.19
CA TRP A 243 7.03 10.23 11.15
C TRP A 243 6.12 9.91 12.34
N THR A 244 5.71 10.93 13.07
CA THR A 244 4.74 10.72 14.16
C THR A 244 3.36 10.45 13.58
N VAL A 245 2.46 9.88 14.39
CA VAL A 245 1.05 9.67 14.00
C VAL A 245 0.39 11.01 13.61
N GLU A 246 0.72 12.09 14.31
CA GLU A 246 0.20 13.43 14.02
C GLU A 246 0.69 13.96 12.67
N ASP A 247 1.95 13.73 12.32
CA ASP A 247 2.50 14.13 11.02
C ASP A 247 1.86 13.35 9.88
N CYS A 248 1.64 12.04 10.08
CA CYS A 248 0.94 11.19 9.13
C CYS A 248 -0.51 11.65 8.90
N ILE A 249 -1.24 12.01 9.97
CA ILE A 249 -2.61 12.53 9.87
C ILE A 249 -2.61 13.87 9.17
N ARG A 250 -1.69 14.77 9.53
CA ARG A 250 -1.62 16.09 8.90
C ARG A 250 -1.33 15.98 7.41
N PHE A 251 -0.41 15.12 7.01
CA PHE A 251 -0.12 14.88 5.60
C PHE A 251 -1.32 14.28 4.86
N GLN A 252 -2.08 13.40 5.51
CA GLN A 252 -3.35 12.90 4.94
C GLN A 252 -4.35 14.05 4.71
N ASP A 253 -4.56 14.91 5.70
CA ASP A 253 -5.47 16.07 5.58
C ASP A 253 -5.04 17.02 4.45
N LEU A 254 -3.73 17.18 4.24
CA LEU A 254 -3.16 18.03 3.19
C LEU A 254 -3.22 17.44 1.80
N CYS A 255 -3.22 16.12 1.66
CA CYS A 255 -2.96 15.50 0.35
C CYS A 255 -4.07 14.57 -0.13
N VAL A 256 -4.68 13.78 0.74
CA VAL A 256 -5.62 12.75 0.32
C VAL A 256 -6.84 13.38 -0.35
N GLU A 257 -7.26 12.76 -1.45
CA GLU A 257 -8.38 13.20 -2.28
C GLU A 257 -8.19 14.60 -2.92
N GLN A 258 -6.94 15.07 -3.05
CA GLN A 258 -6.59 16.34 -3.67
C GLN A 258 -5.73 16.16 -4.93
N GLU A 259 -5.73 17.19 -5.77
CA GLU A 259 -4.98 17.26 -7.03
C GLU A 259 -3.82 18.24 -6.88
N PHE A 260 -2.65 17.88 -7.41
CA PHE A 260 -1.43 18.66 -7.31
C PHE A 260 -0.76 18.73 -8.67
N VAL A 261 -0.19 19.89 -8.96
CA VAL A 261 0.96 19.94 -9.88
C VAL A 261 2.13 19.31 -9.13
N SER A 262 2.87 18.42 -9.77
CA SER A 262 4.09 17.89 -9.17
C SER A 262 5.26 17.87 -10.13
N VAL A 263 6.47 17.90 -9.59
CA VAL A 263 7.70 17.69 -10.36
C VAL A 263 8.33 16.37 -9.94
N CYS A 264 8.56 15.48 -10.90
CA CYS A 264 9.30 14.25 -10.67
C CYS A 264 10.77 14.58 -10.42
N LYS A 265 11.30 14.28 -9.24
CA LYS A 265 12.72 14.51 -8.92
C LYS A 265 13.56 13.27 -9.15
N GLU A 266 12.97 12.10 -8.95
CA GLU A 266 13.64 10.81 -9.10
C GLU A 266 12.61 9.71 -9.36
N VAL A 267 12.97 8.73 -10.19
CA VAL A 267 12.25 7.45 -10.34
C VAL A 267 13.12 6.36 -9.74
N GLY A 268 12.80 5.95 -8.53
CA GLY A 268 13.48 4.88 -7.80
C GLY A 268 12.71 3.56 -7.86
N LYS A 269 13.14 2.63 -7.00
CA LYS A 269 12.46 1.35 -6.75
C LYS A 269 11.88 1.35 -5.34
N ASP A 270 10.72 0.74 -5.16
CA ASP A 270 10.16 0.55 -3.83
C ASP A 270 11.09 -0.35 -2.99
N PRO A 271 11.55 0.10 -1.81
CA PRO A 271 12.39 -0.69 -0.91
C PRO A 271 11.76 -2.03 -0.49
N LEU A 272 10.43 -2.10 -0.41
CA LEU A 272 9.70 -3.31 -0.03
C LEU A 272 9.36 -4.20 -1.22
N ASN A 273 9.31 -3.61 -2.42
CA ASN A 273 9.06 -4.33 -3.67
C ASN A 273 9.91 -3.76 -4.82
N PRO A 274 11.15 -4.22 -5.01
CA PRO A 274 12.08 -3.67 -6.00
C PRO A 274 11.64 -3.80 -7.47
N THR A 275 10.52 -4.48 -7.73
CA THR A 275 9.89 -4.58 -9.06
C THR A 275 8.91 -3.45 -9.34
N GLU A 276 8.53 -2.68 -8.33
CA GLU A 276 7.62 -1.54 -8.45
C GLU A 276 8.39 -0.20 -8.42
N PRO A 277 7.98 0.77 -9.25
CA PRO A 277 8.57 2.10 -9.23
C PRO A 277 8.16 2.86 -7.97
N LEU A 278 9.08 3.70 -7.47
CA LEU A 278 8.81 4.68 -6.42
C LEU A 278 9.18 6.07 -6.93
N LEU A 279 8.19 6.93 -7.09
CA LEU A 279 8.41 8.32 -7.51
C LEU A 279 8.83 9.18 -6.32
N THR A 280 9.84 10.03 -6.49
CA THR A 280 10.11 11.13 -5.56
C THR A 280 9.51 12.40 -6.15
N LEU A 281 8.45 12.91 -5.53
CA LEU A 281 7.65 14.01 -6.06
C LEU A 281 7.74 15.25 -5.19
N ASP A 282 7.88 16.39 -5.83
CA ASP A 282 7.71 17.71 -5.22
C ASP A 282 6.27 18.16 -5.48
N LEU A 283 5.41 18.09 -4.46
CA LEU A 283 3.98 18.37 -4.58
C LEU A 283 3.69 19.85 -4.36
N ILE A 284 2.94 20.44 -5.29
CA ILE A 284 2.61 21.86 -5.33
C ILE A 284 1.08 21.99 -5.43
N ASP A 285 0.46 22.53 -4.39
CA ASP A 285 -0.94 22.91 -4.43
C ASP A 285 -1.06 24.27 -5.13
N THR A 286 -1.70 24.24 -6.30
CA THR A 286 -1.97 25.42 -7.13
C THR A 286 -3.46 25.77 -7.14
N SER A 287 -4.23 25.28 -6.17
CA SER A 287 -5.67 25.57 -6.03
C SER A 287 -5.94 26.91 -5.34
N THR A 288 -4.92 27.51 -4.72
CA THR A 288 -4.99 28.81 -4.05
C THR A 288 -4.36 29.91 -4.91
N ASP A 289 -4.45 31.17 -4.47
CA ASP A 289 -3.81 32.30 -5.16
C ASP A 289 -2.28 32.24 -5.12
N GLU A 290 -1.70 31.47 -4.18
CA GLU A 290 -0.27 31.21 -4.10
C GLU A 290 0.04 29.72 -4.22
N ASP A 291 1.20 29.40 -4.81
CA ASP A 291 1.68 28.03 -4.92
C ASP A 291 2.19 27.54 -3.55
N ILE A 292 1.51 26.53 -2.98
CA ILE A 292 1.88 25.96 -1.68
C ILE A 292 2.66 24.66 -1.92
N TYR A 293 3.94 24.67 -1.55
CA TYR A 293 4.79 23.49 -1.59
C TYR A 293 4.58 22.65 -0.32
N ILE A 294 4.11 21.41 -0.47
CA ILE A 294 3.73 20.58 0.68
C ILE A 294 4.91 20.26 1.60
N ASN A 295 6.11 20.04 1.04
CA ASN A 295 7.32 19.84 1.85
C ASN A 295 7.65 21.07 2.71
N LYS A 296 7.55 22.28 2.16
CA LYS A 296 7.79 23.53 2.89
C LYS A 296 6.71 23.77 3.93
N GLN A 297 5.45 23.47 3.63
CA GLN A 297 4.35 23.59 4.58
C GLN A 297 4.58 22.72 5.82
N LEU A 298 4.99 21.45 5.64
CA LEU A 298 5.34 20.58 6.76
C LEU A 298 6.50 21.13 7.60
N VAL A 299 7.49 21.79 6.97
CA VAL A 299 8.60 22.44 7.69
C VAL A 299 8.13 23.68 8.45
N THR A 300 7.29 24.52 7.85
CA THR A 300 6.71 25.71 8.51
C THR A 300 5.82 25.34 9.70
N GLU A 301 5.17 24.19 9.64
CA GLU A 301 4.36 23.63 10.73
C GLU A 301 5.19 22.92 11.82
N ASP A 302 6.53 22.93 11.74
CA ASP A 302 7.45 22.24 12.65
C ASP A 302 7.17 20.72 12.74
N ARG A 303 6.88 20.11 11.59
CA ARG A 303 6.64 18.66 11.44
C ARG A 303 7.77 17.94 10.74
N ALA A 304 8.58 18.69 10.01
CA ALA A 304 9.65 18.16 9.19
C ALA A 304 10.82 19.12 9.06
N ARG A 305 11.92 18.60 8.52
CA ARG A 305 13.09 19.39 8.09
C ARG A 305 13.44 19.05 6.65
N LEU A 306 14.04 20.01 5.95
CA LEU A 306 14.54 19.78 4.60
C LEU A 306 15.73 18.81 4.62
N ALA A 307 15.74 17.86 3.68
CA ALA A 307 16.83 16.91 3.55
C ALA A 307 18.12 17.59 3.05
N SER A 308 17.97 18.63 2.24
CA SER A 308 19.03 19.46 1.67
C SER A 308 19.71 20.40 2.68
N ALA A 309 19.06 20.67 3.82
CA ALA A 309 19.57 21.54 4.87
C ALA A 309 20.35 20.78 5.97
N SER A 310 20.54 19.46 5.84
CA SER A 310 21.18 18.58 6.83
C SER A 310 22.48 17.97 6.35
#